data_AF-A0A260MEM8-F1
#
_entry.id   AF-A0A260MEM8-F1
#
_cell.length_a   1.000
_cell.length_b   1.000
_cell.length_c   1.000
_cell.angle_alpha   90.00
_cell.angle_beta   90.00
_cell.angle_gamma   90.00
#
_symmetry.space_group_name_H-M   'P 1'
#
loop_
_entity.id
_entity.type
_entity.pdbx_description
1 polymer ?
#
loop_
_entity_poly.entity_id
_entity_poly.type
_entity_poly.pdbx_seq_one_letter_code
_entity_poly.pdbx_strand_id
1 'polypeptide(L)'
;MVRRIFMHDPFDGREVVVPVAIVLNETYEESVTTFLSANEWVDDSEAPLVTSLIHVARSLDVKTAKGQALPAGLTMEFRMLFVELRKLKPADPAGAEKADAFDAGLAKILGFDTP
;
A
#
# COMPACT_ATOMS: atom_id res chain seq x y z
N MET A 1 -17.87 -4.20 -10.85
CA MET A 1 -18.47 -2.89 -11.15
C MET A 1 -17.42 -1.83 -10.82
N VAL A 2 -16.78 -1.23 -11.83
CA VAL A 2 -15.64 -0.31 -11.66
C VAL A 2 -16.16 1.11 -11.53
N ARG A 3 -15.81 1.85 -10.47
CA ARG A 3 -16.14 3.28 -10.30
C ARG A 3 -14.89 4.10 -10.61
N ARG A 4 -14.97 4.99 -11.61
CA ARG A 4 -13.94 6.01 -11.90
C ARG A 4 -14.21 7.26 -11.08
N ILE A 5 -13.16 7.85 -10.50
CA ILE A 5 -13.20 9.18 -9.88
C ILE A 5 -12.31 10.09 -10.72
N PHE A 6 -12.86 11.22 -11.15
CA PHE A 6 -12.16 12.22 -11.96
C PHE A 6 -11.63 13.32 -11.04
N MET A 7 -10.33 13.59 -11.10
CA MET A 7 -9.73 14.79 -10.49
C MET A 7 -9.08 15.60 -11.61
N HIS A 8 -9.49 16.86 -11.73
CA HIS A 8 -9.14 17.74 -12.85
C HIS A 8 -7.86 18.52 -12.51
N ASP A 9 -6.78 18.25 -13.23
CA ASP A 9 -5.52 19.00 -13.13
C ASP A 9 -5.44 20.02 -14.30
N PRO A 10 -5.12 21.30 -14.05
CA PRO A 10 -5.25 22.35 -15.07
C PRO A 10 -4.06 22.48 -16.05
N PHE A 11 -3.05 21.62 -15.99
CA PHE A 11 -1.87 21.69 -16.87
C PHE A 11 -1.57 20.33 -17.49
N ASP A 12 -1.58 20.28 -18.82
CA ASP A 12 -1.38 19.11 -19.70
C ASP A 12 -2.65 18.26 -19.96
N GLY A 13 -3.26 18.49 -21.12
CA GLY A 13 -4.49 17.83 -21.61
C GLY A 13 -4.32 16.37 -22.01
N ARG A 14 -3.54 15.59 -21.26
CA ARG A 14 -3.49 14.13 -21.35
C ARG A 14 -4.03 13.57 -20.04
N GLU A 15 -5.27 13.09 -20.07
CA GLU A 15 -5.81 12.24 -19.02
C GLU A 15 -4.91 10.99 -18.89
N VAL A 16 -3.91 11.04 -18.02
CA VAL A 16 -3.21 9.84 -17.57
C VAL A 16 -4.14 9.15 -16.60
N VAL A 17 -5.08 8.39 -17.16
CA VAL A 17 -5.89 7.45 -16.40
C VAL A 17 -4.92 6.40 -15.88
N VAL A 18 -4.46 6.52 -14.64
CA VAL A 18 -3.78 5.41 -13.95
C VAL A 18 -4.91 4.45 -13.56
N PRO A 19 -5.07 3.30 -14.23
CA PRO A 19 -6.11 2.36 -13.86
C PRO A 19 -5.78 1.83 -12.46
N VAL A 20 -6.59 2.19 -11.46
CA VAL A 20 -6.61 1.48 -10.18
C VAL A 20 -7.25 0.11 -10.45
N ALA A 21 -6.43 -0.83 -10.90
CA ALA A 21 -6.82 -2.23 -10.99
C ALA A 21 -6.87 -2.79 -9.57
N ILE A 22 -8.08 -2.89 -9.00
CA ILE A 22 -8.28 -3.60 -7.74
C ILE A 22 -8.20 -5.09 -8.04
N VAL A 23 -7.08 -5.71 -7.67
CA VAL A 23 -6.93 -7.16 -7.75
C VAL A 23 -7.64 -7.77 -6.55
N LEU A 24 -8.70 -8.53 -6.79
CA LEU A 24 -9.42 -9.26 -5.76
C LEU A 24 -8.91 -10.70 -5.77
N ASN A 25 -8.81 -11.35 -4.59
CA ASN A 25 -8.25 -12.69 -4.37
C ASN A 25 -6.71 -12.83 -4.49
N GLU A 26 -5.95 -11.74 -4.38
CA GLU A 26 -4.49 -11.87 -4.24
C GLU A 26 -4.08 -12.32 -2.82
N THR A 27 -2.97 -13.04 -2.73
CA THR A 27 -2.29 -13.33 -1.46
C THR A 27 -1.61 -12.06 -0.92
N TYR A 28 -1.27 -12.05 0.36
CA TYR A 28 -0.49 -10.97 0.96
C TYR A 28 0.86 -10.83 0.24
N GLU A 29 1.54 -11.92 -0.11
CA GLU A 29 2.79 -11.88 -0.88
C GLU A 29 2.61 -11.28 -2.29
N GLU A 30 1.54 -11.67 -2.99
CA GLU A 30 1.21 -11.12 -4.31
C GLU A 30 0.91 -9.62 -4.24
N SER A 31 0.24 -9.17 -3.17
CA SER A 31 -0.05 -7.74 -2.96
C SER A 31 1.21 -6.90 -2.77
N VAL A 32 2.20 -7.43 -2.03
CA VAL A 32 3.49 -6.75 -1.86
C VAL A 32 4.26 -6.74 -3.17
N THR A 33 4.26 -7.85 -3.92
CA THR A 33 4.96 -7.93 -5.21
C THR A 33 4.36 -6.98 -6.25
N THR A 34 3.02 -6.89 -6.29
CA THR A 34 2.29 -5.93 -7.14
C THR A 34 2.63 -4.50 -6.75
N PHE A 35 2.68 -4.19 -5.45
CA PHE A 35 3.08 -2.88 -4.95
C PHE A 35 4.52 -2.54 -5.39
N LEU A 36 5.48 -3.43 -5.18
CA LEU A 36 6.89 -3.20 -5.55
C LEU A 36 7.03 -3.01 -7.07
N SER A 37 6.33 -3.81 -7.87
CA SER A 37 6.36 -3.70 -9.34
C SER A 37 5.79 -2.39 -9.86
N ALA A 38 4.88 -1.76 -9.11
CA ALA A 38 4.28 -0.46 -9.46
C ALA A 38 5.07 0.74 -8.92
N ASN A 39 6.09 0.53 -8.08
CA ASN A 39 6.80 1.57 -7.35
C ASN A 39 8.31 1.45 -7.58
N GLU A 40 8.78 1.99 -8.70
CA GLU A 40 10.20 1.98 -9.12
C GLU A 40 11.16 2.72 -8.17
N TRP A 41 10.62 3.47 -7.19
CA TRP A 41 11.42 4.16 -6.18
C TRP A 41 11.93 3.24 -5.06
N VAL A 42 11.42 2.02 -4.96
CA VAL A 42 11.92 1.01 -4.02
C VAL A 42 13.14 0.34 -4.65
N ASP A 43 14.30 0.51 -4.05
CA ASP A 43 15.60 0.05 -4.57
C ASP A 43 16.22 -0.99 -3.61
N ASP A 44 17.43 -1.47 -3.93
CA ASP A 44 18.14 -2.44 -3.10
C ASP A 44 18.49 -1.88 -1.70
N SER A 45 18.47 -0.56 -1.49
CA SER A 45 18.70 0.06 -0.17
C SER A 45 17.59 -0.29 0.83
N GLU A 46 16.36 -0.52 0.37
CA GLU A 46 15.23 -0.94 1.19
C GLU A 46 15.11 -2.45 1.34
N ALA A 47 16.04 -3.24 0.78
CA ALA A 47 16.00 -4.70 0.76
C ALA A 47 15.74 -5.34 2.15
N PRO A 48 16.30 -4.86 3.28
CA PRO A 48 15.99 -5.42 4.60
C PRO A 48 14.52 -5.24 5.01
N LEU A 49 13.95 -4.07 4.69
CA LEU A 49 12.56 -3.73 5.01
C LEU A 49 11.59 -4.51 4.13
N VAL A 50 11.87 -4.58 2.83
CA VAL A 50 11.11 -5.37 1.85
C VAL A 50 11.16 -6.86 2.20
N THR A 51 12.33 -7.38 2.57
CA THR A 51 12.48 -8.79 2.99
C THR A 51 11.63 -9.10 4.20
N SER A 52 11.63 -8.21 5.19
CA SER A 52 10.80 -8.36 6.40
C SER A 52 9.31 -8.34 6.05
N LEU A 53 8.90 -7.42 5.18
CA LEU A 53 7.52 -7.30 4.71
C LEU A 53 7.05 -8.57 3.99
N ILE A 54 7.86 -9.12 3.07
CA ILE A 54 7.56 -10.37 2.36
C ILE A 54 7.49 -11.56 3.33
N HIS A 55 8.36 -11.61 4.34
CA HIS A 55 8.34 -12.69 5.33
C HIS A 55 7.05 -12.71 6.15
N VAL A 56 6.61 -11.53 6.59
CA VAL A 56 5.34 -11.36 7.31
C VAL A 56 4.16 -11.66 6.40
N ALA A 57 4.20 -11.21 5.14
CA ALA A 57 3.17 -11.49 4.14
C ALA A 57 2.95 -13.00 3.94
N ARG A 58 4.03 -13.75 3.69
CA ARG A 58 4.00 -15.21 3.58
C ARG A 58 3.44 -15.89 4.82
N SER A 59 3.78 -15.37 6.00
CA SER A 59 3.26 -15.89 7.27
C SER A 59 1.75 -15.68 7.43
N LEU A 60 1.22 -14.56 6.91
CA LEU A 60 -0.22 -14.31 6.84
C LEU A 60 -0.89 -15.22 5.81
N ASP A 61 -0.28 -15.42 4.65
CA ASP A 61 -0.81 -16.31 3.60
C ASP A 61 -0.98 -17.74 4.07
N VAL A 62 0.01 -18.28 4.78
CA VAL A 62 -0.08 -19.62 5.36
C VAL A 62 -1.26 -19.73 6.33
N LYS A 63 -1.57 -18.67 7.09
CA LYS A 63 -2.70 -18.67 8.04
C LYS A 63 -4.03 -18.54 7.31
N THR A 64 -4.11 -17.65 6.32
CA THR A 64 -5.29 -17.47 5.48
C THR A 64 -5.63 -18.74 4.70
N ALA A 65 -4.63 -19.39 4.09
CA ALA A 65 -4.81 -20.65 3.36
C ALA A 65 -5.30 -21.81 4.25
N LYS A 66 -4.96 -21.78 5.55
CA LYS A 66 -5.43 -22.74 6.55
C LYS A 66 -6.79 -22.37 7.17
N GLY A 67 -7.41 -21.27 6.73
CA GLY A 67 -8.65 -20.76 7.30
C GLY A 67 -8.52 -20.35 8.78
N GLN A 68 -7.30 -20.05 9.23
CA GLN A 68 -7.03 -19.67 10.61
C GLN A 68 -7.31 -18.18 10.82
N ALA A 69 -7.73 -17.82 12.03
CA ALA A 69 -7.83 -16.42 12.42
C ALA A 69 -6.46 -15.73 12.32
N LEU A 70 -6.43 -14.54 11.74
CA LEU A 70 -5.23 -13.75 11.61
C LEU A 70 -4.81 -13.19 12.98
N PRO A 71 -3.58 -13.42 13.45
CA PRO A 71 -3.13 -12.88 14.72
C PRO A 71 -2.91 -11.38 14.59
N ALA A 72 -3.51 -10.63 15.53
CA ALA A 72 -3.46 -9.17 15.55
C ALA A 72 -2.01 -8.62 15.48
N GLY A 73 -1.07 -9.26 16.18
CA GLY A 73 0.34 -8.87 16.14
C GLY A 73 0.95 -8.97 14.74
N LEU A 74 0.66 -10.04 14.01
CA LEU A 74 1.22 -10.26 12.67
C LEU A 74 0.59 -9.31 11.64
N THR A 75 -0.71 -9.04 11.75
CA THR A 75 -1.39 -8.04 10.91
C THR A 75 -0.92 -6.61 11.21
N MET A 76 -0.61 -6.32 12.47
CA MET A 76 -0.09 -5.01 12.87
C MET A 76 1.35 -4.82 12.40
N GLU A 77 2.19 -5.85 12.50
CA GLU A 77 3.55 -5.85 11.97
C GLU A 77 3.57 -5.63 10.45
N PHE A 78 2.72 -6.36 9.71
CA PHE A 78 2.56 -6.17 8.27
C PHE A 78 2.22 -4.71 7.93
N ARG A 79 1.24 -4.15 8.64
CA ARG A 79 0.84 -2.75 8.45
C ARG A 79 1.98 -1.78 8.76
N MET A 80 2.71 -1.99 9.87
CA MET A 80 3.81 -1.11 10.26
C MET A 80 4.92 -1.13 9.21
N LEU A 81 5.35 -2.31 8.76
CA LEU A 81 6.38 -2.44 7.73
C LEU A 81 5.96 -1.76 6.42
N PHE A 82 4.69 -1.89 6.03
CA PHE A 82 4.15 -1.24 4.84
C PHE A 82 4.16 0.29 4.98
N VAL A 83 3.79 0.81 6.15
CA VAL A 83 3.82 2.26 6.44
C VAL A 83 5.25 2.79 6.48
N GLU A 84 6.20 2.06 7.08
CA GLU A 84 7.61 2.45 7.07
C GLU A 84 8.17 2.49 5.64
N LEU A 85 7.85 1.51 4.80
CA LEU A 85 8.29 1.50 3.40
C LEU A 85 7.72 2.71 2.64
N ARG A 86 6.44 3.00 2.85
CA ARG A 86 5.74 4.17 2.28
C ARG A 86 6.39 5.51 2.64
N LYS A 87 6.92 5.67 3.85
CA LYS A 87 7.59 6.91 4.29
C LYS A 87 8.88 7.20 3.53
N LEU A 88 9.48 6.17 2.92
CA LEU A 88 10.69 6.29 2.11
C LEU A 88 10.39 6.76 0.68
N LYS A 89 9.10 6.84 0.31
CA LYS A 89 8.70 7.37 -0.99
C LYS A 89 9.27 8.79 -1.15
N PRO A 90 10.08 9.05 -2.19
CA PRO A 90 10.61 10.39 -2.42
C PRO A 90 9.46 11.39 -2.61
N ALA A 91 9.60 12.57 -2.01
CA ALA A 91 8.61 13.63 -2.14
C ALA A 91 8.48 14.02 -3.62
N ASP A 92 7.24 14.06 -4.11
CA ASP A 92 6.95 14.45 -5.49
C ASP A 92 7.42 15.91 -5.70
N PRO A 93 8.24 16.21 -6.71
CA PRO A 93 8.74 17.56 -6.96
C PRO A 93 7.61 18.57 -7.23
N ALA A 94 6.37 18.12 -7.50
CA ALA A 94 5.19 18.97 -7.61
C ALA A 94 4.58 19.43 -6.26
N GLY A 95 5.18 19.09 -5.11
CA GLY A 95 4.83 19.71 -3.83
C GLY A 95 3.44 19.37 -3.28
N ALA A 96 2.83 18.27 -3.73
CA ALA A 96 1.59 17.77 -3.17
C ALA A 96 1.89 16.63 -2.18
N GLU A 97 2.34 16.97 -0.98
CA GLU A 97 2.04 16.14 0.20
C GLU A 97 0.52 16.21 0.45
N LYS A 98 -0.28 15.61 -0.44
CA LYS A 98 -1.60 15.15 -0.03
C LYS A 98 -1.31 14.05 0.97
N ALA A 99 -1.61 14.29 2.24
CA ALA A 99 -1.81 13.23 3.21
C ALA A 99 -2.60 12.14 2.48
N ASP A 100 -1.91 11.04 2.17
CA ASP A 100 -2.32 10.15 1.11
C ASP A 100 -3.71 9.64 1.46
N ALA A 101 -4.64 9.59 0.51
CA ALA A 101 -6.01 9.16 0.79
C ALA A 101 -6.04 7.78 1.49
N PHE A 102 -4.96 7.01 1.31
CA PHE A 102 -4.63 5.82 2.04
C PHE A 102 -4.36 6.03 3.54
N ASP A 103 -3.50 6.98 3.94
CA ASP A 103 -3.21 7.26 5.35
C ASP A 103 -4.46 7.79 6.09
N ALA A 104 -5.23 8.66 5.44
CA ALA A 104 -6.52 9.13 5.97
C ALA A 104 -7.56 7.97 6.07
N GLY A 105 -7.62 7.10 5.07
CA GLY A 105 -8.48 5.92 5.08
C GLY A 105 -8.09 4.93 6.17
N LEU A 106 -6.78 4.74 6.39
CA LEU A 106 -6.22 3.85 7.40
C LEU A 106 -6.44 4.39 8.82
N ALA A 107 -6.24 5.69 9.04
CA ALA A 107 -6.55 6.34 10.33
C ALA A 107 -8.04 6.17 10.69
N LYS A 108 -8.93 6.33 9.71
CA LYS A 108 -10.38 6.16 9.86
C LYS A 108 -10.79 4.72 10.19
N ILE A 109 -10.14 3.72 9.57
CA ILE A 109 -10.40 2.31 9.88
C ILE A 109 -9.92 1.95 11.29
N LEU A 110 -8.88 2.62 11.78
CA LEU A 110 -8.25 2.31 13.07
C LEU A 110 -8.76 3.16 14.24
N GLY A 111 -9.70 4.06 14.00
CA GLY A 111 -10.31 4.88 15.05
C GLY A 111 -9.37 5.92 15.65
N PHE A 112 -8.29 6.29 14.95
CA PHE A 112 -7.52 7.49 15.30
C PHE A 112 -8.30 8.71 14.78
N ASP A 113 -9.21 9.21 15.61
CA ASP A 113 -9.85 10.50 15.42
C ASP A 113 -8.79 11.58 15.66
N THR A 114 -8.21 12.11 14.59
CA THR A 114 -7.36 13.31 14.69
C THR A 114 -8.28 14.54 14.65
N PRO A 115 -8.19 15.45 15.64
CA PRO A 115 -8.99 16.67 15.70
C PRO A 115 -8.75 17.62 14.52
#